data_AF-A0A2E9J2U2-F1
#
_entry.id   AF-A0A2E9J2U2-F1
#
_cell.length_a   1.000
_cell.length_b   1.000
_cell.length_c   1.000
_cell.angle_alpha   90.00
_cell.angle_beta   90.00
_cell.angle_gamma   90.00
#
_symmetry.space_group_name_H-M   'P 1'
#
loop_
_entity.id
_entity.type
_entity.pdbx_description
1 polymer ?
#
loop_
_entity_poly.entity_id
_entity_poly.type
_entity_poly.pdbx_seq_one_letter_code
_entity_poly.pdbx_strand_id
1 'polypeptide(L)'
;MKRLLSWFTGMVVIGGLLIGLLVPPSVSAAEIRNVADDKLAERGDKVDLNNSSVRRFQQFPGMYPTFAGKIVLGGPYENVDDVLALDLSERQKELFEKYRDNFVVTAPSIALNEGFDRINDGQYR
;
A
#
# COMPACT_ATOMS: atom_id res chain seq x y z
N MET A 1 -44.81 -31.40 24.50
CA MET A 1 -43.92 -30.20 24.52
C MET A 1 -42.68 -30.33 23.62
N LYS A 2 -41.91 -31.44 23.65
CA LYS A 2 -40.68 -31.59 22.83
C LYS A 2 -40.90 -31.49 21.30
N ARG A 3 -42.01 -32.01 20.79
CA ARG A 3 -42.35 -31.94 19.35
C ARG A 3 -42.72 -30.52 18.87
N LEU A 4 -43.39 -29.75 19.72
CA LEU A 4 -43.75 -28.37 19.44
C LEU A 4 -42.52 -27.47 19.36
N LEU A 5 -41.58 -27.68 20.30
CA LEU A 5 -40.30 -26.98 20.31
C LEU A 5 -39.46 -27.31 19.06
N SER A 6 -39.44 -28.58 18.64
CA SER A 6 -38.75 -29.02 17.41
C SER A 6 -39.31 -28.37 16.14
N TRP A 7 -40.63 -28.23 16.03
CA TRP A 7 -41.27 -27.56 14.89
C TRP A 7 -40.96 -26.06 14.86
N PHE A 8 -40.96 -25.43 16.03
CA PHE A 8 -40.62 -24.02 16.16
C PHE A 8 -39.17 -23.75 15.75
N THR A 9 -38.21 -24.58 16.19
CA THR A 9 -36.81 -24.47 15.75
C THR A 9 -36.65 -24.71 14.26
N GLY A 10 -37.41 -25.64 13.67
CA GLY A 10 -37.41 -25.88 12.23
C GLY A 10 -37.90 -24.67 11.43
N MET A 11 -39.00 -24.05 11.87
CA MET A 11 -39.51 -22.82 11.23
C MET A 11 -38.53 -21.65 11.35
N VAL A 12 -37.85 -21.50 12.48
CA VAL A 12 -36.84 -20.43 12.66
C VAL A 12 -35.64 -20.64 11.73
N VAL A 13 -35.15 -21.87 11.60
CA VAL A 13 -34.03 -22.18 10.69
C VAL A 13 -34.42 -21.97 9.22
N ILE A 14 -35.60 -22.45 8.82
CA ILE A 14 -36.12 -22.26 7.46
C ILE A 14 -36.36 -20.77 7.17
N GLY A 15 -36.92 -20.03 8.13
CA GLY A 15 -37.12 -18.59 8.03
C GLY A 15 -35.80 -17.82 7.87
N GLY A 16 -34.78 -18.17 8.67
CA GLY A 16 -33.44 -17.57 8.56
C GLY A 16 -32.77 -17.85 7.21
N LEU A 17 -32.88 -19.09 6.71
CA LEU A 17 -32.37 -19.47 5.38
C LEU A 17 -33.12 -18.74 4.24
N LEU A 18 -34.44 -18.60 4.34
CA LEU A 18 -35.25 -17.87 3.36
C LEU A 18 -34.91 -16.38 3.33
N ILE A 19 -34.68 -15.76 4.50
CA ILE A 19 -34.24 -14.36 4.57
C ILE A 19 -32.85 -14.19 3.94
N GLY A 20 -31.92 -15.11 4.20
CA GLY A 20 -30.59 -15.10 3.57
C GLY A 20 -30.61 -15.30 2.05
N LEU A 21 -31.64 -15.94 1.51
CA LEU A 21 -31.86 -16.12 0.06
C LEU A 21 -32.55 -14.90 -0.59
N LEU A 22 -33.46 -14.25 0.13
CA LEU A 22 -34.25 -13.11 -0.39
C LEU A 22 -33.52 -11.77 -0.28
N VAL A 23 -32.52 -11.67 0.59
CA VAL A 23 -31.70 -10.47 0.77
C VAL A 23 -30.25 -10.80 0.40
N PRO A 24 -29.87 -10.76 -0.89
CA PRO A 24 -28.47 -10.93 -1.26
C PRO A 24 -27.65 -9.85 -0.56
N PRO A 25 -26.45 -10.18 -0.05
CA PRO A 25 -25.56 -9.17 0.48
C PRO A 25 -25.29 -8.15 -0.62
N SER A 26 -25.55 -6.88 -0.33
CA SER A 26 -25.21 -5.78 -1.22
C SER A 26 -23.68 -5.74 -1.36
N VAL A 27 -23.18 -6.23 -2.49
CA VAL A 27 -21.77 -6.05 -2.88
C VAL A 27 -21.65 -4.63 -3.41
N SER A 28 -21.05 -3.75 -2.62
CA SER A 28 -20.63 -2.46 -3.13
C SER A 28 -19.38 -2.70 -3.99
N ALA A 29 -19.53 -2.62 -5.31
CA ALA A 29 -18.36 -2.54 -6.18
C ALA A 29 -17.58 -1.27 -5.80
N ALA A 30 -16.25 -1.39 -5.74
CA ALA A 30 -15.39 -0.20 -5.63
C ALA A 30 -15.65 0.70 -6.84
N GLU A 31 -15.62 2.01 -6.63
CA GLU A 31 -15.73 2.99 -7.71
C GLU A 31 -14.60 2.79 -8.72
N ILE A 32 -14.91 2.85 -10.02
CA ILE A 32 -13.90 2.72 -11.07
C ILE A 32 -13.06 4.00 -11.07
N ARG A 33 -11.80 3.87 -10.64
CA ARG A 33 -10.83 4.98 -10.58
C ARG A 33 -9.46 4.56 -11.08
N ASN A 34 -8.66 5.55 -11.49
CA ASN A 34 -7.26 5.33 -11.80
C ASN A 34 -6.44 5.33 -10.50
N VAL A 35 -6.09 4.13 -10.03
CA VAL A 35 -5.32 3.94 -8.80
C VAL A 35 -3.95 4.65 -8.84
N ALA A 36 -3.34 4.79 -10.02
CA ALA A 36 -2.07 5.50 -10.14
C ALA A 36 -2.25 7.01 -9.91
N ASP A 37 -3.31 7.61 -10.43
CA ASP A 37 -3.61 9.03 -10.21
C ASP A 37 -3.93 9.31 -8.74
N ASP A 38 -4.71 8.42 -8.10
CA ASP A 38 -5.01 8.51 -6.67
C ASP A 38 -3.72 8.46 -5.83
N LYS A 39 -2.77 7.57 -6.18
CA LYS A 39 -1.47 7.47 -5.51
C LYS A 39 -0.57 8.67 -5.75
N LEU A 40 -0.60 9.25 -6.94
CA LEU A 40 0.12 10.49 -7.24
C LEU A 40 -0.40 11.65 -6.38
N ALA A 41 -1.73 11.74 -6.23
CA ALA A 41 -2.36 12.75 -5.37
C ALA A 41 -2.04 12.52 -3.88
N GLU A 42 -2.08 11.27 -3.41
CA GLU A 42 -1.78 10.91 -2.02
C GLU A 42 -0.34 11.26 -1.61
N ARG A 43 0.63 10.99 -2.49
CA ARG A 43 2.04 11.32 -2.25
C ARG A 43 2.32 12.82 -2.32
N GLY A 44 1.61 13.53 -3.21
CA GLY A 44 1.94 14.91 -3.57
C GLY A 44 3.35 15.06 -4.13
N ASP A 45 4.03 16.13 -3.74
CA ASP A 45 5.36 16.51 -4.24
C ASP A 45 6.53 15.71 -3.63
N LYS A 46 6.24 14.80 -2.70
CA LYS A 46 7.25 14.01 -1.98
C LYS A 46 7.67 12.78 -2.78
N VAL A 47 8.75 12.14 -2.35
CA VAL A 47 9.10 10.79 -2.81
C VAL A 47 8.48 9.77 -1.86
N ASP A 48 7.60 8.93 -2.40
CA ASP A 48 6.97 7.83 -1.67
C ASP A 48 7.93 6.64 -1.62
N LEU A 49 8.36 6.29 -0.41
CA LEU A 49 9.33 5.23 -0.17
C LEU A 49 8.82 3.83 -0.51
N ASN A 50 7.51 3.65 -0.70
CA ASN A 50 6.90 2.37 -1.06
C ASN A 50 6.53 2.24 -2.54
N ASN A 51 6.39 3.37 -3.24
CA ASN A 51 5.80 3.37 -4.60
C ASN A 51 6.62 4.13 -5.65
N SER A 52 7.52 5.02 -5.24
CA SER A 52 8.30 5.80 -6.21
C SER A 52 9.45 4.99 -6.78
N SER A 53 9.78 5.26 -8.05
CA SER A 53 10.95 4.67 -8.71
C SER A 53 12.26 5.16 -8.10
N VAL A 54 13.28 4.31 -8.13
CA VAL A 54 14.63 4.58 -7.60
C VAL A 54 15.24 5.85 -8.20
N ARG A 55 14.83 6.21 -9.42
CA ARG A 55 15.31 7.41 -10.13
C ARG A 55 14.83 8.71 -9.47
N ARG A 56 13.71 8.69 -8.73
CA ARG A 56 13.22 9.88 -8.00
C ARG A 56 14.18 10.32 -6.89
N PHE A 57 15.10 9.47 -6.44
CA PHE A 57 16.12 9.84 -5.48
C PHE A 57 17.30 10.62 -6.09
N GLN A 58 17.41 10.71 -7.41
CA GLN A 58 18.49 11.45 -8.09
C GLN A 58 18.45 12.96 -7.79
N GLN A 59 17.28 13.49 -7.43
CA GLN A 59 17.12 14.89 -7.04
C GLN A 59 17.77 15.23 -5.69
N PHE A 60 18.19 14.22 -4.92
CA PHE A 60 18.80 14.37 -3.60
C PHE A 60 20.28 13.99 -3.65
N PRO A 61 21.21 14.98 -3.63
CA PRO A 61 22.64 14.72 -3.70
C PRO A 61 23.13 13.73 -2.64
N GLY A 62 23.77 12.65 -3.08
CA GLY A 62 24.32 11.58 -2.23
C GLY A 62 23.41 10.35 -2.05
N MET A 63 22.14 10.41 -2.46
CA MET A 63 21.22 9.28 -2.30
C MET A 63 21.42 8.19 -3.37
N TYR A 64 21.54 8.58 -4.64
CA TYR A 64 21.65 7.65 -5.77
C TYR A 64 23.13 7.31 -6.08
N PRO A 65 23.47 6.05 -6.44
CA PRO A 65 22.58 4.88 -6.56
C PRO A 65 22.44 4.07 -5.26
N THR A 66 23.45 4.07 -4.39
CA THR A 66 23.59 3.05 -3.34
C THR A 66 22.52 3.15 -2.25
N PHE A 67 22.29 4.35 -1.70
CA PHE A 67 21.30 4.49 -0.61
C PHE A 67 19.88 4.36 -1.14
N ALA A 68 19.58 4.96 -2.30
CA ALA A 68 18.30 4.80 -2.99
C ALA A 68 17.99 3.32 -3.27
N GLY A 69 18.97 2.54 -3.73
CA GLY A 69 18.82 1.10 -3.94
C GLY A 69 18.49 0.34 -2.67
N LYS A 70 19.17 0.65 -1.54
CA LYS A 70 18.84 0.06 -0.24
C LYS A 70 17.40 0.35 0.19
N ILE A 71 16.93 1.59 0.01
CA ILE A 71 15.55 1.97 0.34
C ILE A 71 14.54 1.23 -0.53
N VAL A 72 14.77 1.15 -1.84
CA VAL A 72 13.83 0.49 -2.76
C VAL A 72 13.75 -1.02 -2.50
N LEU A 73 14.88 -1.66 -2.20
CA LEU A 73 14.95 -3.11 -1.94
C LEU A 73 14.57 -3.49 -0.50
N GLY A 74 14.66 -2.55 0.45
CA GLY A 74 14.41 -2.80 1.86
C GLY A 74 12.98 -2.56 2.33
N GLY A 75 12.12 -1.98 1.48
CA GLY A 75 10.70 -1.78 1.79
C GLY A 75 9.84 -3.04 1.57
N PRO A 76 8.52 -2.95 1.76
CA PRO A 76 7.78 -1.73 2.12
C PRO A 76 7.97 -1.32 3.59
N TYR A 77 7.69 -0.05 3.86
CA TYR A 77 7.78 0.59 5.18
C TYR A 77 6.38 0.94 5.70
N GLU A 78 6.22 1.01 7.02
CA GLU A 78 5.01 1.53 7.68
C GLU A 78 5.13 3.04 7.91
N ASN A 79 6.32 3.50 8.28
CA ASN A 79 6.64 4.90 8.54
C ASN A 79 7.95 5.30 7.84
N VAL A 80 8.14 6.60 7.65
CA VAL A 80 9.37 7.13 7.01
C VAL A 80 10.63 6.71 7.78
N ASP A 81 10.56 6.65 9.11
CA ASP A 81 11.70 6.33 9.99
C ASP A 81 12.13 4.86 9.95
N ASP A 82 11.29 3.96 9.41
CA ASP A 82 11.63 2.54 9.30
C ASP A 82 12.85 2.30 8.39
N VAL A 83 13.19 3.28 7.54
CA VAL A 83 14.44 3.29 6.75
C VAL A 83 15.68 3.20 7.66
N LEU A 84 15.64 3.73 8.87
CA LEU A 84 16.76 3.69 9.81
C LEU A 84 17.04 2.29 10.36
N ALA A 85 16.12 1.33 10.18
CA ALA A 85 16.33 -0.08 10.54
C ALA A 85 17.18 -0.85 9.51
N LEU A 86 17.44 -0.26 8.34
CA LEU A 86 18.35 -0.84 7.35
C LEU A 86 19.80 -0.79 7.85
N ASP A 87 20.66 -1.62 7.26
CA ASP A 87 22.10 -1.50 7.43
C ASP A 87 22.60 -0.21 6.74
N LEU A 88 22.73 0.87 7.51
CA LEU A 88 23.12 2.19 7.04
C LEU A 88 24.48 2.62 7.63
N SER A 89 25.34 3.18 6.78
CA SER A 89 26.51 3.90 7.29
C SER A 89 26.10 5.20 7.97
N GLU A 90 26.97 5.76 8.81
CA GLU A 90 26.71 7.07 9.46
C GLU A 90 26.40 8.16 8.43
N ARG A 91 27.11 8.14 7.30
CA ARG A 91 26.84 9.07 6.20
C ARG A 91 25.44 8.90 5.59
N GLN A 92 24.93 7.67 5.52
CA GLN A 92 23.57 7.41 5.03
C GLN A 92 22.51 7.89 6.02
N LYS A 93 22.75 7.74 7.33
CA LYS A 93 21.87 8.31 8.38
C LYS A 93 21.82 9.83 8.31
N GLU A 94 22.95 10.50 8.16
CA GLU A 94 22.99 11.97 7.96
C GLU A 94 22.21 12.41 6.71
N LEU A 95 22.35 11.68 5.61
CA LEU A 95 21.62 11.96 4.38
C LEU A 95 20.12 11.73 4.55
N PHE A 96 19.72 10.69 5.29
CA PHE A 96 18.33 10.44 5.62
C PHE A 96 17.75 11.62 6.39
N GLU A 97 18.37 12.02 7.51
CA GLU A 97 17.91 13.16 8.31
C GLU A 97 17.83 14.45 7.47
N LYS A 98 18.82 14.70 6.62
CA LYS A 98 18.85 15.89 5.75
C LYS A 98 17.65 15.96 4.79
N TYR A 99 17.20 14.82 4.26
CA TYR A 99 16.15 14.79 3.23
C TYR A 99 14.81 14.23 3.73
N ARG A 100 14.72 13.82 5.00
CA ARG A 100 13.58 13.14 5.62
C ARG A 100 12.24 13.78 5.29
N ASP A 101 12.15 15.11 5.34
CA ASP A 101 10.91 15.84 5.11
C ASP A 101 10.41 15.78 3.65
N ASN A 102 11.25 15.34 2.72
CA ASN A 102 10.89 15.13 1.32
C ASN A 102 10.31 13.73 1.06
N PHE A 103 10.20 12.89 2.10
CA PHE A 103 9.70 11.53 2.00
C PHE A 103 8.32 11.39 2.61
N VAL A 104 7.59 10.43 2.08
CA VAL A 104 6.30 9.97 2.61
C VAL A 104 6.24 8.45 2.46
N VAL A 105 5.39 7.82 3.25
CA VAL A 105 5.06 6.41 3.13
C VAL A 105 3.56 6.32 2.88
N THR A 106 3.19 5.69 1.77
CA THR A 106 1.79 5.30 1.54
C THR A 106 1.71 3.78 1.35
N ALA A 107 0.49 3.23 1.39
CA ALA A 107 0.30 1.81 1.15
C ALA A 107 0.92 1.40 -0.21
N PRO A 108 1.66 0.28 -0.29
CA PRO A 108 2.21 -0.20 -1.56
C PRO A 108 1.07 -0.48 -2.55
N SER A 109 1.26 -0.07 -3.81
CA SER A 109 0.28 -0.21 -4.88
C SER A 109 0.80 -1.12 -5.97
N ILE A 110 0.01 -2.15 -6.31
CA ILE A 110 0.28 -3.07 -7.42
C ILE A 110 0.50 -2.28 -8.72
N ALA A 111 -0.27 -1.21 -8.93
CA ALA A 111 -0.20 -0.38 -10.13
C ALA A 111 1.14 0.36 -10.33
N LEU A 112 1.98 0.46 -9.30
CA LEU A 112 3.26 1.17 -9.34
C LEU A 112 4.48 0.28 -9.01
N ASN A 113 4.22 -0.96 -8.57
CA ASN A 113 5.27 -1.82 -8.01
C ASN A 113 5.51 -3.11 -8.80
N GLU A 114 4.50 -3.62 -9.51
CA GLU A 114 4.67 -4.79 -10.36
C GLU A 114 5.61 -4.52 -11.52
N GLY A 115 6.12 -5.57 -12.16
CA GLY A 115 7.01 -5.43 -13.33
C GLY A 115 8.40 -4.86 -13.05
N PHE A 116 8.76 -4.70 -11.76
CA PHE A 116 9.96 -3.98 -11.32
C PHE A 116 9.94 -2.49 -11.70
N ASP A 117 8.76 -1.87 -11.77
CA ASP A 117 8.59 -0.46 -12.11
C ASP A 117 9.30 0.48 -11.13
N ARG A 118 9.49 0.05 -9.88
CA ARG A 118 10.33 0.77 -8.91
C ARG A 118 11.81 0.82 -9.30
N ILE A 119 12.30 -0.13 -10.08
CA ILE A 119 13.68 -0.15 -10.59
C ILE A 119 13.74 0.60 -11.93
N ASN A 120 12.76 0.38 -12.80
CA ASN A 120 12.68 0.98 -14.12
C ASN A 120 11.22 1.32 -14.47
N ASP A 121 10.85 2.60 -14.32
CA ASP A 121 9.50 3.10 -14.59
C ASP A 121 9.27 3.47 -16.07
N GLY A 122 10.17 3.08 -16.97
CA GLY A 122 10.05 3.35 -18.41
C GLY A 122 10.21 4.82 -18.82
N GLN A 123 10.44 5.74 -17.88
CA GLN A 123 10.55 7.16 -18.19
C GLN A 123 11.99 7.55 -18.52
N TYR A 124 12.28 7.98 -19.73
CA TYR A 124 13.62 8.42 -20.14
C TYR A 124 13.59 9.85 -20.68
N ARG A 125 14.75 10.38 -21.06
CA ARG A 125 14.86 11.68 -21.76
C ARG A 125 14.81 11.46 -23.26
#